data_AF-A0A1G9SPU5-F1
#
_entry.id   AF-A0A1G9SPU5-F1
#
_cell.length_a   1.000
_cell.length_b   1.000
_cell.length_c   1.000
_cell.angle_alpha   90.00
_cell.angle_beta   90.00
_cell.angle_gamma   90.00
#
_symmetry.space_group_name_H-M   'P 1'
#
loop_
_entity.id
_entity.type
_entity.pdbx_description
1 polymer ?
#
loop_
_entity_poly.entity_id
_entity_poly.type
_entity_poly.pdbx_seq_one_letter_code
_entity_poly.pdbx_strand_id
1 'polypeptide(L)'
;MSRHPQDPNAQPRKSRNPDARKGQNPDAHDRTCQDPVVTDWSHGDRVVRWTHGDRTVRKDFAGPTQAALAWNGRVLVVEALDDTPYTPTDNAVVYEADGTELVRLAPPRDLVAEPSWVFGFFTAHLDAQGRPVLVVATQVGDFWGHPDLAAGTVVDVQEWR
;
A
#
# COMPACT_ATOMS: atom_id res chain seq x y z
N MET A 1 78.89 -31.31 -2.61
CA MET A 1 79.06 -30.66 -3.93
C MET A 1 78.25 -29.37 -3.86
N SER A 2 78.93 -28.27 -3.52
CA SER A 2 79.35 -27.20 -4.45
C SER A 2 78.24 -26.18 -4.73
N ARG A 3 78.26 -25.04 -4.00
CA ARG A 3 78.56 -23.65 -4.45
C ARG A 3 77.31 -22.93 -5.02
N HIS A 4 76.67 -22.00 -4.29
CA HIS A 4 76.94 -20.53 -4.19
C HIS A 4 77.04 -19.79 -5.54
N PRO A 5 76.67 -18.48 -5.68
CA PRO A 5 76.63 -17.46 -4.62
C PRO A 5 75.44 -16.45 -4.64
N GLN A 6 75.43 -15.62 -3.59
CA GLN A 6 74.72 -14.34 -3.44
C GLN A 6 75.25 -13.27 -4.42
N ASP A 7 74.47 -12.22 -4.68
CA ASP A 7 74.94 -10.82 -4.56
C ASP A 7 73.78 -9.78 -4.59
N PRO A 8 73.99 -8.50 -4.21
CA PRO A 8 73.17 -7.77 -3.23
C PRO A 8 72.77 -6.38 -3.77
N ASN A 9 72.27 -5.50 -2.89
CA ASN A 9 72.23 -4.04 -3.06
C ASN A 9 71.42 -3.44 -4.23
N ALA A 10 70.22 -2.92 -3.90
CA ALA A 10 69.93 -1.48 -4.02
C ALA A 10 68.57 -1.14 -3.37
N GLN A 11 68.60 -0.53 -2.18
CA GLN A 11 67.58 0.41 -1.68
C GLN A 11 68.05 1.85 -2.02
N PRO A 12 67.34 2.94 -1.64
CA PRO A 12 65.90 3.29 -1.76
C PRO A 12 65.74 4.74 -2.31
N ARG A 13 64.51 5.21 -2.62
CA ARG A 13 64.05 6.60 -2.28
C ARG A 13 62.58 6.91 -2.62
N LYS A 14 61.83 7.15 -1.53
CA LYS A 14 60.77 8.15 -1.27
C LYS A 14 60.19 8.98 -2.44
N SER A 15 58.85 8.97 -2.54
CA SER A 15 57.98 10.17 -2.50
C SER A 15 56.51 9.70 -2.39
N ARG A 16 55.79 9.91 -1.29
CA ARG A 16 55.12 11.14 -0.82
C ARG A 16 53.60 10.99 -1.04
N ASN A 17 52.87 10.55 0.00
CA ASN A 17 51.42 10.83 0.16
C ASN A 17 51.27 12.29 0.60
N PRO A 18 50.24 13.05 0.17
CA PRO A 18 48.91 12.97 0.77
C PRO A 18 47.72 13.34 -0.16
N ASP A 19 46.51 13.44 0.42
CA ASP A 19 45.20 13.88 -0.11
C ASP A 19 44.37 12.78 -0.81
N ALA A 20 43.31 12.18 -0.23
CA ALA A 20 42.26 12.69 0.65
C ALA A 20 41.51 13.92 0.09
N ARG A 21 40.62 13.69 -0.88
CA ARG A 21 39.39 14.50 -1.12
C ARG A 21 38.41 13.64 -1.93
N LYS A 22 37.39 13.12 -1.25
CA LYS A 22 35.99 13.56 -1.39
C LYS A 22 35.49 13.53 -2.84
N GLY A 23 35.04 12.35 -3.22
CA GLY A 23 33.91 12.16 -4.14
C GLY A 23 32.90 11.23 -3.47
N GLN A 24 32.51 11.55 -2.23
CA GLN A 24 31.25 11.05 -1.67
C GLN A 24 30.17 11.55 -2.62
N ASN A 25 29.61 10.64 -3.41
CA ASN A 25 28.37 10.88 -4.12
C ASN A 25 27.29 10.93 -3.03
N PRO A 26 26.73 12.11 -2.66
CA PRO A 26 25.76 12.18 -1.57
C PRO A 26 24.36 11.71 -2.03
N ASP A 27 24.17 11.48 -3.33
CA ASP A 27 22.84 11.36 -3.91
C ASP A 27 22.28 9.91 -3.96
N ALA A 28 22.88 8.99 -3.21
CA ALA A 28 22.38 7.62 -3.07
C ALA A 28 21.65 7.34 -1.74
N HIS A 29 21.41 8.37 -0.91
CA HIS A 29 20.83 8.24 0.43
C HIS A 29 19.49 8.96 0.62
N ASP A 30 18.65 9.05 -0.42
CA ASP A 30 17.28 9.52 -0.20
C ASP A 30 16.23 8.90 -1.12
N ARG A 31 16.36 7.58 -1.36
CA ARG A 31 15.15 6.77 -1.39
C ARG A 31 14.93 6.37 0.05
N THR A 32 14.19 7.16 0.80
CA THR A 32 13.55 6.68 2.03
C THR A 32 12.97 5.30 1.73
N CYS A 33 13.62 4.23 2.20
CA CYS A 33 12.99 2.94 2.37
C CYS A 33 11.89 3.21 3.39
N GLN A 34 10.74 3.68 2.93
CA GLN A 34 9.56 3.69 3.77
C GLN A 34 9.25 2.23 4.04
N ASP A 35 9.20 1.87 5.31
CA ASP A 35 8.83 0.52 5.71
C ASP A 35 7.48 0.18 5.08
N PRO A 36 7.31 -1.01 4.49
CA PRO A 36 6.04 -1.36 3.88
C PRO A 36 4.95 -1.46 4.94
N VAL A 37 3.73 -1.07 4.58
CA VAL A 37 2.55 -1.36 5.40
C VAL A 37 2.11 -2.79 5.12
N VAL A 38 1.96 -3.60 6.17
CA VAL A 38 1.52 -5.00 6.06
C VAL A 38 0.25 -5.19 6.87
N THR A 39 -0.84 -5.55 6.19
CA THR A 39 -2.13 -5.86 6.83
C THR A 39 -2.19 -7.30 7.31
N ASP A 40 -2.72 -7.50 8.51
CA ASP A 40 -3.01 -8.78 9.14
C ASP A 40 -4.51 -8.82 9.51
N TRP A 41 -5.26 -9.67 8.80
CA TRP A 41 -6.70 -9.85 8.95
C TRP A 41 -7.13 -11.13 8.21
N SER A 42 -8.31 -11.66 8.54
CA SER A 42 -9.00 -12.69 7.76
C SER A 42 -10.39 -12.23 7.32
N HIS A 43 -10.88 -12.77 6.20
CA HIS A 43 -12.26 -12.54 5.76
C HIS A 43 -13.27 -12.84 6.87
N GLY A 44 -14.19 -11.91 7.12
CA GLY A 44 -15.18 -12.00 8.19
C GLY A 44 -14.72 -11.48 9.56
N ASP A 45 -13.42 -11.23 9.76
CA ASP A 45 -12.93 -10.67 11.02
C ASP A 45 -13.43 -9.25 11.21
N ARG A 46 -13.72 -8.88 12.46
CA ARG A 46 -14.05 -7.49 12.82
C ARG A 46 -12.82 -6.67 13.20
N VAL A 47 -11.64 -7.27 13.14
CA VAL A 47 -10.39 -6.64 13.56
C VAL A 47 -9.42 -6.66 12.39
N VAL A 48 -8.97 -5.49 11.98
CA VAL A 48 -7.88 -5.35 11.02
C VAL A 48 -6.67 -4.78 11.77
N ARG A 49 -5.54 -5.46 11.64
CA ARG A 49 -4.26 -4.97 12.14
C ARG A 49 -3.36 -4.63 10.98
N TRP A 50 -2.44 -3.69 11.19
CA TRP A 50 -1.34 -3.51 10.27
C TRP A 50 -0.10 -3.02 10.97
N THR A 51 1.04 -3.33 10.38
CA THR A 51 2.35 -2.85 10.84
C THR A 51 2.93 -1.85 9.84
N HIS A 52 3.66 -0.87 10.37
CA HIS A 52 4.44 0.10 9.61
C HIS A 52 5.69 0.48 10.42
N GLY A 53 6.83 -0.05 10.01
CA GLY A 53 8.05 -0.07 10.83
C GLY A 53 7.80 -0.79 12.16
N ASP A 54 8.17 -0.16 13.27
CA ASP A 54 7.99 -0.72 14.63
C ASP A 54 6.58 -0.49 15.21
N ARG A 55 5.66 0.13 14.45
CA ARG A 55 4.31 0.43 14.93
C ARG A 55 3.32 -0.62 14.46
N THR A 56 2.44 -1.01 15.37
CA THR A 56 1.27 -1.84 15.06
C THR A 56 -0.01 -1.06 15.37
N VAL A 57 -0.87 -0.95 14.37
CA VAL A 57 -2.21 -0.36 14.50
C VAL A 57 -3.23 -1.48 14.56
N ARG A 58 -4.30 -1.26 15.32
CA ARG A 58 -5.47 -2.12 15.40
C ARG A 58 -6.72 -1.28 15.22
N LYS A 59 -7.63 -1.72 14.36
CA LYS A 59 -8.98 -1.18 14.21
C LYS A 59 -10.00 -2.27 14.45
N ASP A 60 -11.01 -1.96 15.26
CA ASP A 60 -12.15 -2.81 15.54
C ASP A 60 -13.37 -2.19 14.82
N PHE A 61 -14.01 -2.97 13.95
CA PHE A 61 -15.15 -2.57 13.13
C PHE A 61 -16.45 -3.12 13.72
N ALA A 62 -17.56 -2.42 13.47
CA ALA A 62 -18.87 -2.85 13.94
C ALA A 62 -19.33 -4.13 13.22
N GLY A 63 -19.13 -4.16 11.90
CA GLY A 63 -19.44 -5.29 11.03
C GLY A 63 -18.21 -6.15 10.70
N PRO A 64 -18.44 -7.31 10.05
CA PRO A 64 -17.37 -8.12 9.47
C PRO A 64 -16.57 -7.33 8.43
N THR A 65 -15.27 -7.60 8.32
CA THR A 65 -14.43 -7.06 7.24
C THR A 65 -14.55 -7.95 6.01
N GLN A 66 -14.83 -7.34 4.88
CA GLN A 66 -14.95 -8.00 3.58
C GLN A 66 -13.64 -7.96 2.79
N ALA A 67 -12.91 -6.85 2.85
CA ALA A 67 -11.58 -6.72 2.28
C ALA A 67 -10.72 -5.77 3.11
N ALA A 68 -9.42 -6.05 3.26
CA ALA A 68 -8.43 -5.07 3.68
C ALA A 68 -7.11 -5.24 2.91
N LEU A 69 -6.52 -4.12 2.48
CA LEU A 69 -5.28 -4.12 1.70
C LEU A 69 -4.43 -2.90 2.01
N ALA A 70 -3.11 -3.04 1.83
CA ALA A 70 -2.16 -1.96 1.90
C ALA A 70 -1.73 -1.49 0.49
N TRP A 71 -1.64 -0.18 0.29
CA TRP A 71 -1.05 0.41 -0.92
C TRP A 71 -0.47 1.79 -0.61
N ASN A 72 0.68 2.14 -1.18
CA ASN A 72 1.28 3.48 -1.06
C ASN A 72 1.27 4.06 0.37
N GLY A 73 1.59 3.24 1.38
CA GLY A 73 1.62 3.67 2.79
C GLY A 73 0.24 3.86 3.44
N ARG A 74 -0.84 3.39 2.81
CA ARG A 74 -2.23 3.48 3.30
C ARG A 74 -2.86 2.10 3.45
N VAL A 75 -3.95 2.05 4.21
CA VAL A 75 -4.77 0.85 4.39
C VAL A 75 -6.21 1.13 4.00
N LEU A 76 -6.79 0.26 3.17
CA LEU A 76 -8.17 0.35 2.70
C LEU A 76 -8.88 -0.80 3.37
N VAL A 77 -9.98 -0.51 4.04
CA VAL A 77 -10.84 -1.52 4.64
C VAL A 77 -12.23 -1.37 4.04
N VAL A 78 -12.81 -2.47 3.58
CA VAL A 78 -14.19 -2.59 3.15
C VAL A 78 -14.92 -3.43 4.19
N GLU A 79 -15.87 -2.84 4.90
CA GLU A 79 -16.81 -3.53 5.78
C GLU A 79 -17.82 -4.31 4.94
N ALA A 80 -18.28 -5.46 5.40
CA ALA A 80 -19.29 -6.24 4.70
C ALA A 80 -20.61 -5.47 4.59
N LEU A 81 -21.31 -5.67 3.47
CA LEU A 81 -22.69 -5.22 3.34
C LEU A 81 -23.59 -6.04 4.27
N ASP A 82 -24.59 -5.40 4.85
CA ASP A 82 -25.61 -6.07 5.66
C ASP A 82 -26.36 -7.15 4.86
N ASP A 83 -26.95 -8.12 5.57
CA ASP A 83 -27.75 -9.16 4.94
C ASP A 83 -29.01 -8.59 4.26
N THR A 84 -29.55 -9.33 3.28
CA THR A 84 -30.67 -8.84 2.45
C THR A 84 -31.94 -8.54 3.26
N PRO A 85 -32.66 -7.44 2.96
CA PRO A 85 -32.40 -6.49 1.88
C PRO A 85 -31.22 -5.54 2.17
N TYR A 86 -30.35 -5.35 1.18
CA TYR A 86 -29.20 -4.46 1.30
C TYR A 86 -29.64 -3.01 1.54
N THR A 87 -29.02 -2.37 2.54
CA THR A 87 -29.15 -0.93 2.77
C THR A 87 -27.97 -0.20 2.11
N PRO A 88 -28.20 0.78 1.22
CA PRO A 88 -27.15 1.61 0.65
C PRO A 88 -26.23 2.19 1.73
N THR A 89 -24.94 1.87 1.66
CA THR A 89 -23.96 2.20 2.71
C THR A 89 -22.63 2.66 2.10
N ASP A 90 -21.93 3.54 2.81
CA ASP A 90 -20.55 3.95 2.53
C ASP A 90 -19.60 3.12 3.40
N ASN A 91 -19.30 1.91 2.94
CA ASN A 91 -18.68 0.84 3.73
C ASN A 91 -17.17 0.68 3.47
N ALA A 92 -16.51 1.62 2.79
CA ALA A 92 -15.08 1.57 2.53
C ALA A 92 -14.36 2.75 3.18
N VAL A 93 -13.26 2.50 3.88
CA VAL A 93 -12.50 3.52 4.62
C VAL A 93 -11.02 3.41 4.30
N VAL A 94 -10.39 4.57 4.12
CA VAL A 94 -8.96 4.69 3.94
C VAL A 94 -8.32 5.27 5.19
N TYR A 95 -7.27 4.61 5.67
CA TYR A 95 -6.44 5.04 6.78
C TYR A 95 -5.02 5.37 6.31
N GLU A 96 -4.39 6.33 6.97
CA GLU A 96 -2.94 6.45 6.96
C GLU A 96 -2.28 5.27 7.69
N ALA A 97 -0.99 5.05 7.44
CA ALA A 97 -0.21 3.99 8.09
C ALA A 97 -0.25 4.05 9.63
N ASP A 98 -0.49 5.23 10.23
CA ASP A 98 -0.55 5.40 11.68
C ASP A 98 -1.93 5.11 12.30
N GLY A 99 -2.95 4.81 11.48
CA GLY A 99 -4.31 4.59 11.96
C GLY A 99 -5.24 5.79 11.86
N THR A 100 -4.76 6.95 11.41
CA THR A 100 -5.62 8.12 11.19
C THR A 100 -6.55 7.85 10.02
N GLU A 101 -7.85 8.06 10.21
CA GLU A 101 -8.82 7.97 9.12
C GLU A 101 -8.62 9.15 8.17
N LEU A 102 -8.50 8.87 6.87
CA LEU A 102 -8.43 9.90 5.84
C LEU A 102 -9.80 10.21 5.27
N VAL A 103 -10.47 9.17 4.78
CA VAL A 103 -11.73 9.31 4.06
C VAL A 103 -12.51 8.01 4.12
N ARG A 104 -13.83 8.14 4.30
CA ARG A 104 -14.79 7.08 4.03
C ARG A 104 -15.35 7.29 2.63
N LEU A 105 -15.13 6.32 1.75
CA LEU A 105 -15.51 6.39 0.35
C LEU A 105 -17.01 6.10 0.21
N ALA A 106 -17.68 6.90 -0.60
CA ALA A 106 -19.04 6.64 -1.06
C ALA A 106 -19.00 6.06 -2.48
N PRO A 107 -19.70 4.95 -2.78
CA PRO A 107 -19.84 4.50 -4.15
C PRO A 107 -20.64 5.55 -4.95
N PRO A 108 -20.34 5.75 -6.24
CA PRO A 108 -21.08 6.70 -7.06
C PRO A 108 -22.51 6.19 -7.24
N ARG A 109 -23.48 6.99 -6.77
CA ARG A 109 -24.90 6.60 -6.74
C ARG A 109 -25.63 6.86 -8.06
N ASP A 110 -24.96 7.54 -8.99
CA ASP A 110 -25.42 7.87 -10.33
C ASP A 110 -24.98 6.87 -11.41
N LEU A 111 -24.29 5.78 -11.02
CA LEU A 111 -23.89 4.69 -11.94
C LEU A 111 -25.08 4.00 -12.62
N VAL A 112 -26.24 4.03 -11.96
CA VAL A 112 -27.45 3.33 -12.38
C VAL A 112 -28.66 4.25 -12.25
N ALA A 113 -29.77 3.91 -12.91
CA ALA A 113 -30.94 4.78 -12.99
C ALA A 113 -31.61 5.07 -11.64
N GLU A 114 -31.57 4.12 -10.71
CA GLU A 114 -32.17 4.24 -9.38
C GLU A 114 -31.05 4.17 -8.32
N PRO A 115 -30.74 5.29 -7.63
CA PRO A 115 -29.64 5.36 -6.66
C PRO A 115 -29.69 4.33 -5.53
N SER A 116 -30.91 3.92 -5.12
CA SER A 116 -31.09 2.89 -4.09
C SER A 116 -30.65 1.49 -4.53
N TRP A 117 -30.41 1.29 -5.84
CA TRP A 117 -29.84 0.05 -6.37
C TRP A 117 -28.33 -0.05 -6.18
N VAL A 118 -27.64 1.02 -5.75
CA VAL A 118 -26.22 0.96 -5.39
C VAL A 118 -26.15 0.63 -3.90
N PHE A 119 -25.58 -0.53 -3.55
CA PHE A 119 -25.58 -1.01 -2.17
C PHE A 119 -24.34 -0.56 -1.39
N GLY A 120 -23.19 -0.49 -2.05
CA GLY A 120 -21.90 -0.21 -1.42
C GLY A 120 -20.77 -0.85 -2.21
N PHE A 121 -19.64 -1.06 -1.55
CA PHE A 121 -18.52 -1.81 -2.10
C PHE A 121 -18.59 -3.28 -1.68
N PHE A 122 -18.50 -4.20 -2.63
CA PHE A 122 -18.51 -5.64 -2.37
C PHE A 122 -17.15 -6.20 -1.98
N THR A 123 -16.06 -5.66 -2.54
CA THR A 123 -14.70 -6.11 -2.25
C THR A 123 -13.69 -5.09 -2.78
N ALA A 124 -12.41 -5.29 -2.45
CA ALA A 124 -11.30 -4.56 -3.03
C ALA A 124 -10.09 -5.48 -3.27
N HIS A 125 -9.31 -5.16 -4.30
CA HIS A 125 -8.04 -5.86 -4.61
C HIS A 125 -7.05 -4.89 -5.27
N LEU A 126 -5.79 -5.32 -5.43
CA LEU A 126 -4.79 -4.56 -6.18
C LEU A 126 -4.80 -4.97 -7.65
N ASP A 127 -4.75 -3.99 -8.56
CA ASP A 127 -4.50 -4.21 -9.98
C ASP A 127 -3.05 -4.64 -10.25
N ALA A 128 -2.73 -4.93 -11.52
CA ALA A 128 -1.38 -5.32 -11.93
C ALA A 128 -0.31 -4.23 -11.70
N GLN A 129 -0.73 -2.98 -11.48
CA GLN A 129 0.11 -1.83 -11.17
C GLN A 129 0.19 -1.56 -9.66
N GLY A 130 -0.45 -2.39 -8.82
CA GLY A 130 -0.49 -2.22 -7.38
C GLY A 130 -1.42 -1.10 -6.91
N ARG A 131 -2.36 -0.65 -7.75
CA ARG A 131 -3.38 0.33 -7.37
C ARG A 131 -4.63 -0.38 -6.88
N PRO A 132 -5.29 0.14 -5.83
CA PRO A 132 -6.57 -0.41 -5.37
C PRO A 132 -7.64 -0.29 -6.44
N VAL A 133 -8.42 -1.35 -6.57
CA VAL A 133 -9.67 -1.45 -7.32
C VAL A 133 -10.75 -1.84 -6.33
N LEU A 134 -11.84 -1.07 -6.29
CA LEU A 134 -13.04 -1.40 -5.52
C LEU A 134 -14.12 -1.89 -6.46
N VAL A 135 -14.83 -2.94 -6.06
CA VAL A 135 -16.02 -3.44 -6.76
C VAL A 135 -17.25 -2.84 -6.09
N VAL A 136 -18.06 -2.12 -6.83
CA VAL A 136 -19.34 -1.54 -6.41
C VAL A 136 -20.44 -2.57 -6.66
N ALA A 137 -21.12 -2.98 -5.59
CA ALA A 137 -22.29 -3.85 -5.67
C ALA A 137 -23.53 -3.03 -6.05
N THR A 138 -24.23 -3.49 -7.08
CA THR A 138 -25.54 -2.92 -7.43
C THR A 138 -26.58 -3.99 -7.72
N GLN A 139 -27.85 -3.59 -7.79
CA GLN A 139 -28.94 -4.50 -8.17
C GLN A 139 -28.88 -4.96 -9.64
N VAL A 140 -28.18 -4.22 -10.51
CA VAL A 140 -28.24 -4.42 -11.98
C VAL A 140 -26.92 -4.94 -12.57
N GLY A 141 -25.96 -5.30 -11.73
CA GLY A 141 -24.63 -5.74 -12.12
C GLY A 141 -23.55 -4.98 -11.36
N ASP A 142 -22.37 -5.58 -11.28
CA ASP A 142 -21.28 -4.99 -10.52
C ASP A 142 -20.46 -4.04 -11.41
N PHE A 143 -19.93 -2.99 -10.78
CA PHE A 143 -19.01 -2.06 -11.41
C PHE A 143 -17.68 -2.10 -10.64
N TRP A 144 -16.60 -1.61 -11.24
CA TRP A 144 -15.33 -1.45 -10.55
C TRP A 144 -14.66 -0.14 -10.93
N GLY A 145 -13.85 0.40 -10.02
CA GLY A 145 -13.12 1.64 -10.24
C GLY A 145 -11.98 1.83 -9.24
N HIS A 146 -11.28 2.95 -9.38
CA HIS A 146 -10.15 3.32 -8.52
C HIS A 146 -10.56 4.40 -7.53
N PRO A 147 -10.06 4.37 -6.27
CA PRO A 147 -10.41 5.40 -5.29
C PRO A 147 -9.84 6.76 -5.68
N ASP A 148 -10.70 7.77 -5.69
CA ASP A 148 -10.33 9.18 -5.65
C ASP A 148 -10.49 9.67 -4.21
N LEU A 149 -9.36 9.79 -3.50
CA LEU A 149 -9.34 10.19 -2.10
C LEU A 149 -9.73 11.65 -1.90
N ALA A 150 -9.57 12.50 -2.91
CA ALA A 150 -9.94 13.92 -2.83
C ALA A 150 -11.46 14.08 -2.99
N ALA A 151 -12.07 13.33 -3.91
CA ALA A 151 -13.51 13.33 -4.12
C ALA A 151 -14.27 12.44 -3.12
N GLY A 152 -13.58 11.52 -2.43
CA GLY A 152 -14.20 10.58 -1.50
C GLY A 152 -15.07 9.53 -2.20
N THR A 153 -14.72 9.15 -3.43
CA THR A 153 -15.48 8.19 -4.23
C THR A 153 -14.56 7.32 -5.09
N VAL A 154 -15.09 6.62 -6.10
CA VAL A 154 -14.30 5.94 -7.12
C VAL A 154 -14.46 6.59 -8.50
N VAL A 155 -13.40 6.54 -9.28
CA VAL A 155 -13.30 7.06 -10.65
C VAL A 155 -12.90 5.94 -11.62
N ASP A 156 -12.89 6.27 -12.91
CA ASP A 156 -12.60 5.33 -14.01
C ASP A 156 -13.51 4.09 -13.95
N VAL A 157 -14.78 4.31 -13.63
CA VAL A 157 -15.73 3.23 -13.34
C VAL A 157 -16.10 2.47 -14.61
N GLN A 158 -16.03 1.13 -14.53
CA GLN A 158 -16.34 0.21 -15.61
C GLN A 158 -17.25 -0.91 -15.13
N GLU A 159 -18.06 -1.47 -16.03
CA GLU A 159 -18.85 -2.67 -15.74
C GLU A 159 -17.90 -3.86 -15.48
N TRP A 160 -18.23 -4.67 -14.48
CA TRP A 160 -17.61 -5.96 -14.24
C TRP A 160 -18.30 -7.02 -15.11
N ARG A 161 -17.53 -7.72 -15.96
CA ARG A 161 -18.04 -8.77 -16.87
C ARG A 161 -17.49 -10.14 -16.52
#